data_AF-A0A958FA89-F1
#
_entry.id   AF-A0A958FA89-F1
#
_cell.length_a   1.000
_cell.length_b   1.000
_cell.length_c   1.000
_cell.angle_alpha   90.00
_cell.angle_beta   90.00
_cell.angle_gamma   90.00
#
_symmetry.space_group_name_H-M   'P 1'
#
loop_
_entity.id
_entity.type
_entity.pdbx_description
1 polymer ?
#
loop_
_entity_poly.entity_id
_entity_poly.type
_entity_poly.pdbx_seq_one_letter_code
_entity_poly.pdbx_strand_id
1 'polypeptide(L)'
;NGARMEGIEVNLFFTFFGLEAVMKKRMDHLKVATVGNPAMHIPSLLGIIPGMSAFATSQMMKEMDKLDIPPVSEFVEMINDAGANLYACKATVDMFHLGMDDFCEQVDSVINVGKFYELAAGGQIIFT
;
A
#
# COMPACT_ATOMS: atom_id res chain seq x y z
N ASN A 1 -8.64 -6.31 -4.05
CA ASN A 1 -9.40 -6.61 -5.27
C ASN A 1 -10.27 -7.86 -5.13
N GLY A 2 -9.70 -9.07 -4.95
CA GLY A 2 -10.48 -10.32 -4.89
C GLY A 2 -11.70 -10.32 -3.95
N ALA A 3 -11.58 -9.81 -2.72
CA ALA A 3 -12.72 -9.70 -1.81
C ALA A 3 -13.89 -8.85 -2.37
N ARG A 4 -13.59 -7.75 -3.07
CA ARG A 4 -14.61 -6.90 -3.70
C ARG A 4 -15.30 -7.61 -4.86
N MET A 5 -14.57 -8.42 -5.63
CA MET A 5 -15.14 -9.23 -6.72
C MET A 5 -16.13 -10.28 -6.20
N GLU A 6 -15.93 -10.76 -4.97
CA GLU A 6 -16.85 -11.66 -4.26
C GLU A 6 -17.98 -10.92 -3.52
N GLY A 7 -18.09 -9.60 -3.69
CA GLY A 7 -19.13 -8.77 -3.06
C GLY A 7 -18.89 -8.47 -1.57
N ILE A 8 -17.71 -8.77 -1.03
CA ILE A 8 -17.37 -8.52 0.38
C ILE A 8 -17.05 -7.04 0.56
N GLU A 9 -17.66 -6.37 1.55
CA GLU A 9 -17.32 -4.99 1.91
C GLU A 9 -15.85 -4.89 2.37
N VAL A 10 -15.12 -3.91 1.84
CA VAL A 10 -13.71 -3.70 2.18
C VAL A 10 -13.49 -2.25 2.58
N ASN A 11 -12.90 -2.07 3.76
CA ASN A 11 -12.42 -0.79 4.26
C ASN A 11 -10.89 -0.91 4.44
N LEU A 12 -10.12 -0.14 3.68
CA LEU A 12 -8.66 -0.10 3.76
C LEU A 12 -8.22 1.11 4.58
N PHE A 13 -7.38 0.88 5.59
CA PHE A 13 -6.84 1.93 6.46
C PHE A 13 -5.32 1.98 6.37
N PHE A 14 -4.83 2.95 5.63
CA PHE A 14 -3.39 3.15 5.39
C PHE A 14 -2.77 3.92 6.55
N THR A 15 -1.79 3.29 7.20
CA THR A 15 -1.12 3.82 8.39
C THR A 15 0.39 3.59 8.30
N PHE A 16 1.17 4.39 9.03
CA PHE A 16 2.64 4.39 9.00
C PHE A 16 3.20 4.31 7.57
N PHE A 17 4.09 3.36 7.31
CA PHE A 17 4.73 3.19 6.00
C PHE A 17 3.78 2.67 4.92
N GLY A 18 2.67 2.03 5.30
CA GLY A 18 1.63 1.62 4.36
C GLY A 18 0.99 2.83 3.65
N LEU A 19 1.09 4.03 4.22
CA LEU A 19 0.62 5.26 3.61
C LEU A 19 1.31 5.59 2.29
N GLU A 20 2.55 5.14 2.07
CA GLU A 20 3.26 5.37 0.80
C GLU A 20 2.54 4.75 -0.40
N ALA A 21 1.73 3.71 -0.20
CA ALA A 21 0.96 3.05 -1.25
C ALA A 21 -0.15 3.92 -1.84
N VAL A 22 -0.55 5.00 -1.16
CA VAL A 22 -1.59 5.94 -1.61
C VAL A 22 -1.08 7.37 -1.77
N MET A 23 0.23 7.59 -1.65
CA MET A 23 0.85 8.90 -1.85
C MET A 23 1.25 9.08 -3.32
N LYS A 24 0.76 10.14 -3.97
CA LYS A 24 0.98 10.44 -5.40
C LYS A 24 2.45 10.37 -5.82
N LYS A 25 3.36 10.84 -4.95
CA LYS A 25 4.80 10.91 -5.22
C LYS A 25 5.55 9.59 -4.98
N ARG A 26 4.91 8.58 -4.39
CA ARG A 26 5.59 7.37 -3.88
C ARG A 26 4.96 6.07 -4.33
N MET A 27 3.66 6.03 -4.58
CA MET A 27 2.91 4.80 -4.83
C MET A 27 3.47 3.98 -6.01
N ASP A 28 4.00 4.62 -7.06
CA ASP A 28 4.62 3.94 -8.21
C ASP A 28 6.15 3.83 -8.11
N HIS A 29 6.71 4.15 -6.94
CA HIS A 29 8.15 4.14 -6.68
C HIS A 29 8.52 3.34 -5.43
N LEU A 30 7.62 2.46 -4.98
CA LEU A 30 7.87 1.54 -3.88
C LEU A 30 9.03 0.60 -4.23
N LYS A 31 9.87 0.30 -3.23
CA LYS A 31 11.07 -0.49 -3.42
C LYS A 31 11.06 -1.75 -2.58
N VAL A 32 11.59 -2.82 -3.16
CA VAL A 32 11.89 -4.04 -2.43
C VAL A 32 13.06 -3.77 -1.46
N ALA A 33 12.81 -3.98 -0.18
CA ALA A 33 13.85 -3.97 0.84
C ALA A 33 14.77 -5.19 0.63
N THR A 34 16.06 -4.95 0.40
CA THR A 34 17.06 -6.02 0.19
C THR A 34 17.90 -6.33 1.42
N VAL A 35 17.96 -5.40 2.39
CA VAL A 35 18.65 -5.58 3.66
C VAL A 35 17.63 -5.93 4.73
N GLY A 36 17.89 -6.99 5.50
CA GLY A 36 17.00 -7.41 6.59
C GLY A 36 15.67 -8.00 6.11
N ASN A 37 15.52 -8.31 4.82
CA ASN A 37 14.35 -8.98 4.27
C ASN A 37 14.60 -10.49 4.12
N PRO A 38 14.11 -11.34 5.05
CA PRO A 38 14.31 -12.78 4.98
C PRO A 38 13.62 -13.42 3.76
N ALA A 39 12.58 -12.80 3.21
CA ALA A 39 11.85 -13.33 2.05
C ALA A 39 12.68 -13.33 0.76
N MET A 40 13.75 -12.52 0.69
CA MET A 40 14.66 -12.52 -0.46
C MET A 40 15.55 -13.77 -0.51
N HIS A 41 15.68 -14.52 0.59
CA HIS A 41 16.57 -15.69 0.68
C HIS A 41 18.03 -15.42 0.26
N ILE A 42 18.47 -14.16 0.38
CA ILE A 42 19.86 -13.75 0.16
C ILE A 42 20.47 -13.31 1.50
N PRO A 43 21.77 -13.57 1.73
CA PRO A 43 22.46 -13.01 2.90
C PRO A 43 22.31 -11.48 2.95
N SER A 44 21.91 -10.95 4.11
CA SER A 44 21.70 -9.49 4.31
C SER A 44 22.92 -8.65 3.93
N LEU A 45 24.14 -9.21 4.06
CA LEU A 45 25.38 -8.56 3.66
C LEU A 45 25.38 -8.21 2.16
N LEU A 46 24.84 -9.08 1.31
CA LEU A 46 24.70 -8.80 -0.13
C LEU A 46 23.65 -7.74 -0.40
N GLY A 47 22.64 -7.59 0.46
CA GLY A 47 21.61 -6.57 0.33
C GLY A 47 22.14 -5.13 0.46
N ILE A 48 23.30 -4.95 1.11
CA ILE A 48 23.95 -3.64 1.35
C ILE A 48 24.64 -3.11 0.07
N ILE A 49 24.89 -3.97 -0.92
CA ILE A 49 25.54 -3.57 -2.17
C ILE A 49 24.72 -2.44 -2.83
N PRO A 50 25.34 -1.28 -3.16
CA PRO A 50 24.65 -0.16 -3.77
C PRO A 50 23.89 -0.58 -5.02
N GLY A 51 22.61 -0.21 -5.10
CA GLY A 51 21.74 -0.54 -6.24
C GLY A 51 21.00 -1.87 -6.16
N MET A 52 21.29 -2.75 -5.18
CA MET A 52 20.60 -4.04 -5.05
C MET A 52 19.09 -3.90 -4.90
N SER A 53 18.63 -2.93 -4.10
CA SER A 53 17.20 -2.65 -3.95
C SER A 53 16.55 -2.24 -5.28
N ALA A 54 17.21 -1.40 -6.07
CA ALA A 54 16.70 -1.01 -7.38
C ALA A 54 16.68 -2.20 -8.36
N PHE A 55 17.71 -3.06 -8.33
CA PHE A 55 17.76 -4.27 -9.14
C PHE A 55 16.63 -5.25 -8.78
N ALA A 56 16.47 -5.56 -7.48
CA ALA A 56 15.41 -6.46 -7.01
C ALA A 56 14.01 -5.91 -7.36
N THR A 57 13.80 -4.60 -7.17
CA THR A 57 12.55 -3.93 -7.56
C THR A 57 12.31 -4.03 -9.07
N SER A 58 13.32 -3.77 -9.90
CA SER A 58 13.21 -3.89 -11.36
C SER A 58 12.89 -5.32 -11.81
N GLN A 59 13.48 -6.33 -11.17
CA GLN A 59 13.15 -7.72 -11.47
C GLN A 59 11.73 -8.07 -11.06
N MET A 60 11.26 -7.62 -9.89
CA MET A 60 9.87 -7.82 -9.45
C MET A 60 8.88 -7.16 -10.42
N MET A 61 9.12 -5.91 -10.83
CA MET A 61 8.28 -5.22 -11.81
C MET A 61 8.21 -5.97 -13.15
N LYS A 62 9.34 -6.49 -13.65
CA LYS A 62 9.33 -7.30 -14.88
C LYS A 62 8.51 -8.58 -14.77
N GLU A 63 8.53 -9.25 -13.62
CA GLU A 63 7.68 -10.44 -13.41
C GLU A 63 6.20 -10.05 -13.26
N MET A 64 5.90 -8.91 -12.64
CA MET A 64 4.55 -8.35 -12.60
C MET A 64 4.04 -8.06 -14.01
N ASP A 65 4.83 -7.40 -14.86
CA ASP A 65 4.49 -7.10 -16.24
C ASP A 65 4.22 -8.37 -17.07
N LYS A 66 5.03 -9.43 -16.88
CA LYS A 66 4.82 -10.72 -17.58
C LYS A 66 3.52 -11.43 -17.18
N LEU A 67 3.03 -11.16 -15.97
CA LEU A 67 1.80 -11.73 -15.43
C LEU A 67 0.61 -10.80 -15.63
N ASP A 68 0.77 -9.72 -16.39
CA ASP A 68 -0.23 -8.67 -16.59
C ASP A 68 -0.77 -8.11 -15.25
N ILE A 69 0.11 -8.00 -14.25
CA ILE A 69 -0.23 -7.41 -12.95
C ILE A 69 -0.05 -5.90 -13.04
N PRO A 70 -1.10 -5.11 -12.77
CA PRO A 70 -1.04 -3.66 -12.90
C PRO A 70 -0.12 -3.03 -11.83
N PRO A 71 0.39 -1.80 -12.09
CA PRO A 71 1.10 -1.02 -11.09
C PRO A 71 0.20 -0.68 -9.90
N VAL A 72 0.81 -0.18 -8.82
CA VAL A 72 0.12 0.09 -7.55
C VAL A 72 -0.97 1.14 -7.72
N SER A 73 -0.73 2.22 -8.45
CA SER A 73 -1.74 3.25 -8.72
C SER A 73 -2.98 2.72 -9.40
N GLU A 74 -2.81 1.97 -10.49
CA GLU A 74 -3.91 1.31 -11.19
C GLU A 74 -4.62 0.29 -10.28
N PHE A 75 -3.88 -0.47 -9.48
CA PHE A 75 -4.50 -1.42 -8.55
C PHE A 75 -5.32 -0.76 -7.44
N VAL A 76 -4.87 0.41 -6.94
CA VAL A 76 -5.61 1.24 -5.98
C VAL A 76 -6.89 1.78 -6.62
N GLU A 77 -6.81 2.27 -7.84
CA GLU A 77 -7.96 2.72 -8.64
C GLU A 77 -8.98 1.59 -8.84
N MET A 78 -8.55 0.43 -9.31
CA MET A 78 -9.41 -0.73 -9.49
C MET A 78 -10.13 -1.16 -8.19
N ILE A 79 -9.44 -1.10 -7.05
CA ILE A 79 -10.04 -1.47 -5.76
C ILE A 79 -11.10 -0.45 -5.34
N ASN A 80 -10.84 0.85 -5.55
CA ASN A 80 -11.79 1.91 -5.26
C ASN A 80 -13.01 1.85 -6.19
N ASP A 81 -12.81 1.65 -7.50
CA ASP A 81 -13.86 1.47 -8.50
C ASP A 81 -14.74 0.25 -8.21
N ALA A 82 -14.16 -0.81 -7.64
CA ALA A 82 -14.91 -1.96 -7.16
C ALA A 82 -15.72 -1.66 -5.88
N GLY A 83 -15.69 -0.44 -5.36
CA GLY A 83 -16.46 0.06 -4.21
C GLY A 83 -15.82 -0.22 -2.85
N ALA A 84 -14.48 -0.32 -2.77
CA ALA A 84 -13.80 -0.31 -1.49
C ALA A 84 -13.60 1.14 -0.99
N ASN A 85 -13.71 1.34 0.31
CA ASN A 85 -13.41 2.63 0.93
C ASN A 85 -11.93 2.67 1.38
N LEU A 86 -11.24 3.76 1.10
CA LEU A 86 -9.81 3.93 1.36
C LEU A 86 -9.59 5.13 2.27
N TYR A 87 -8.93 4.91 3.40
CA TYR A 87 -8.74 5.92 4.43
C TYR A 87 -7.29 6.08 4.83
N ALA A 88 -6.88 7.32 5.10
CA ALA A 88 -5.56 7.64 5.64
C ALA A 88 -5.62 7.81 7.17
N CYS A 89 -4.63 7.28 7.89
CA CYS A 89 -4.54 7.40 9.34
C CYS A 89 -4.17 8.81 9.79
N LYS A 90 -5.05 9.47 10.57
CA LYS A 90 -4.84 10.83 11.09
C LYS A 90 -3.53 11.01 11.82
N ALA A 91 -3.18 10.08 12.71
CA ALA A 91 -1.94 10.16 13.48
C ALA A 91 -0.70 10.12 12.59
N THR A 92 -0.71 9.27 11.55
CA THR A 92 0.40 9.17 10.58
C THR A 92 0.47 10.40 9.69
N VAL A 93 -0.67 10.89 9.21
CA VAL A 93 -0.76 12.13 8.41
C VAL A 93 -0.14 13.30 9.18
N ASP A 94 -0.50 13.45 10.46
CA ASP A 94 0.04 14.51 11.32
C ASP A 94 1.54 14.35 11.59
N MET A 95 1.97 13.12 11.87
CA MET A 95 3.37 12.79 12.16
C MET A 95 4.31 13.07 10.98
N PHE A 96 3.85 12.84 9.74
CA PHE A 96 4.63 13.09 8.53
C PHE A 96 4.33 14.43 7.86
N HIS A 97 3.53 15.29 8.50
CA HIS A 97 3.14 16.61 7.99
C HIS A 97 2.52 16.58 6.59
N LEU A 98 1.62 15.63 6.36
CA LEU A 98 0.94 15.42 5.07
C LEU A 98 -0.43 16.10 5.06
N GLY A 99 -0.94 16.38 3.85
CA GLY A 99 -2.30 16.84 3.60
C GLY A 99 -3.06 15.93 2.62
N MET A 100 -4.36 16.16 2.44
CA MET A 100 -5.17 15.42 1.46
C MET A 100 -4.59 15.51 0.04
N ASP A 101 -3.96 16.63 -0.30
CA ASP A 101 -3.38 16.86 -1.62
C ASP A 101 -2.19 15.94 -1.94
N ASP A 102 -1.55 15.35 -0.92
CA ASP A 102 -0.45 14.40 -1.08
C ASP A 102 -0.93 13.00 -1.51
N PHE A 103 -2.20 12.68 -1.30
CA PHE A 103 -2.79 11.37 -1.59
C PHE A 103 -3.43 11.31 -2.97
N CYS A 104 -3.52 10.10 -3.53
CA CYS A 104 -4.31 9.85 -4.74
C CYS A 104 -5.80 10.14 -4.48
N GLU A 105 -6.56 10.41 -5.54
CA GLU A 105 -7.96 10.84 -5.44
C GLU A 105 -8.88 9.78 -4.83
N GLN A 106 -8.45 8.51 -4.88
CA GLN A 106 -9.15 7.35 -4.33
C GLN A 106 -9.16 7.33 -2.80
N VAL A 107 -8.35 8.15 -2.11
CA VAL A 107 -8.41 8.26 -0.65
C VAL A 107 -9.61 9.12 -0.24
N ASP A 108 -10.61 8.51 0.40
CA ASP A 108 -11.88 9.14 0.73
C ASP A 108 -11.71 10.22 1.80
N SER A 109 -10.94 9.93 2.85
CA SER A 109 -10.71 10.86 3.96
C SER A 109 -9.57 10.43 4.90
N VAL A 110 -9.12 11.39 5.70
CA VAL A 110 -8.25 11.13 6.86
C VAL A 110 -9.11 10.86 8.09
N ILE A 111 -8.98 9.68 8.69
CA ILE A 111 -9.75 9.26 9.88
C ILE A 111 -8.85 8.78 11.00
N ASN A 112 -9.38 8.75 12.22
CA ASN A 112 -8.68 8.15 13.36
C ASN A 112 -9.03 6.66 13.50
N VAL A 113 -8.28 5.96 14.36
CA VAL A 113 -8.49 4.52 14.62
C VAL A 113 -9.88 4.20 15.17
N GLY A 114 -10.46 5.08 15.99
CA GLY A 114 -11.80 4.89 16.54
C GLY A 114 -12.84 4.83 15.43
N LYS A 115 -12.77 5.77 14.48
CA LYS A 115 -13.67 5.78 13.32
C LYS A 115 -13.46 4.57 12.43
N PHE A 116 -12.22 4.13 12.24
CA PHE A 116 -11.95 2.90 11.49
C PHE A 116 -12.59 1.67 12.15
N TYR A 117 -12.54 1.55 13.48
CA TYR A 117 -13.19 0.46 14.19
C TYR A 117 -14.72 0.53 14.14
N GLU A 118 -15.32 1.72 14.09
CA GLU A 118 -16.77 1.85 13.82
C GLU A 118 -17.12 1.31 12.43
N LEU A 119 -16.32 1.64 11.40
CA LEU A 119 -16.52 1.17 10.03
C LEU A 119 -16.29 -0.34 9.89
N ALA A 120 -15.35 -0.90 10.66
CA ALA A 120 -15.06 -2.32 10.67
C ALA A 120 -15.95 -3.14 11.62
N ALA A 121 -16.91 -2.51 12.30
CA ALA A 121 -17.76 -3.17 13.28
C ALA A 121 -18.58 -4.30 12.63
N GLY A 122 -18.49 -5.51 13.20
CA GLY A 122 -19.16 -6.70 12.64
C GLY A 122 -18.42 -7.36 11.48
N GLY A 123 -17.30 -6.79 11.03
CA GLY A 123 -16.41 -7.38 10.03
C GLY A 123 -15.20 -8.10 10.63
N GLN A 124 -14.34 -8.63 9.75
CA GLN A 124 -13.03 -9.16 10.12
C GLN A 124 -11.96 -8.08 9.94
N ILE A 125 -11.18 -7.82 10.99
CA ILE A 125 -10.07 -6.87 10.95
C ILE A 125 -8.77 -7.63 10.76
N ILE A 126 -8.01 -7.26 9.72
CA ILE A 126 -6.70 -7.83 9.40
C ILE A 126 -5.68 -6.69 9.37
N PHE A 127 -4.51 -6.91 9.96
CA PHE A 127 -3.38 -5.99 9.93
C PHE A 127 -2.23 -6.66 9.15
N THR A 128 -1.67 -5.95 8.17
CA THR A 128 -0.63 -6.43 7.24
C THR A 128 0.60 -5.55 7.28
#